data_AF-A0A2G4SPR5-F1
#
_entry.id   AF-A0A2G4SPR5-F1
#
_cell.length_a   1.000
_cell.length_b   1.000
_cell.length_c   1.000
_cell.angle_alpha   90.00
_cell.angle_beta   90.00
_cell.angle_gamma   90.00
#
_symmetry.space_group_name_H-M   'P 1'
#
loop_
_entity.id
_entity.type
_entity.pdbx_description
1 polymer ?
#
loop_
_entity_poly.entity_id
_entity_poly.type
_entity_poly.pdbx_seq_one_letter_code
_entity_poly.pdbx_strand_id
1 'polypeptide(L)'
;MLMIFLLLVGASSGTKRRQNSSLKQAKQQAKRQKEGTNSTVICKSCQQSGHSTSRSRLCPNHNLAKNEVLARNLGFPYIAFTRKLPLDSIVKSDYKEIPKNKIIVSSRDTRNIVSRVMLLTNSYSLSKPHDSIPHAVLTQRYWYSVCQLINGKKIRNNVNTPADLISYWNTFKDTNPNAVYQQKLIKGASQCLTKACKELETCYNNHIVENFEQRLLYF
;
A
#
# COMPACT_ATOMS: atom_id res chain seq x y z
N MET A 1 21.05 23.74 29.89
CA MET A 1 20.06 24.71 30.39
C MET A 1 18.90 24.75 29.41
N LEU A 2 17.69 24.44 29.86
CA LEU A 2 16.45 24.41 29.06
C LEU A 2 16.15 25.75 28.39
N MET A 3 15.53 25.73 27.20
CA MET A 3 14.20 26.33 27.03
C MET A 3 13.48 25.76 25.79
N ILE A 4 12.32 25.19 26.12
CA ILE A 4 11.20 24.76 25.27
C ILE A 4 10.53 26.01 24.68
N PHE A 5 10.17 25.98 23.40
CA PHE A 5 9.06 26.80 22.88
C PHE A 5 7.97 25.89 22.31
N LEU A 6 6.89 25.80 23.08
CA LEU A 6 5.56 25.37 22.69
C LEU A 6 4.94 26.46 21.80
N LEU A 7 4.39 26.08 20.64
CA LEU A 7 3.36 26.87 19.98
C LEU A 7 2.04 26.08 19.99
N LEU A 8 1.16 26.53 20.88
CA LEU A 8 -0.28 26.29 20.86
C LEU A 8 -0.90 27.14 19.75
N VAL A 9 -1.63 26.52 18.83
CA VAL A 9 -2.69 27.21 18.06
C VAL A 9 -3.99 26.47 18.31
N GLY A 10 -4.93 27.17 18.93
CA GLY A 10 -6.27 26.71 19.27
C GLY A 10 -7.25 26.79 18.11
N ALA A 11 -7.92 25.65 17.89
CA ALA A 11 -9.32 25.42 17.52
C ALA A 11 -9.97 26.20 16.35
N SER A 12 -10.35 25.44 15.31
CA SER A 12 -11.78 25.06 15.19
C SER A 12 -11.91 23.75 14.39
N SER A 13 -12.41 22.71 15.03
CA SER A 13 -12.87 21.52 14.32
C SER A 13 -14.09 20.99 15.06
N GLY A 14 -15.25 21.05 14.41
CA GLY A 14 -16.50 20.51 14.93
C GLY A 14 -16.31 19.06 15.39
N THR A 15 -16.27 18.86 16.69
CA THR A 15 -16.11 17.54 17.30
C THR A 15 -17.37 16.72 17.08
N LYS A 16 -17.41 15.90 16.01
CA LYS A 16 -18.21 14.67 16.03
C LYS A 16 -17.65 13.77 17.11
N ARG A 17 -18.24 13.87 18.31
CA ARG A 17 -17.95 13.01 19.47
C ARG A 17 -17.93 11.55 19.02
N ARG A 18 -16.76 10.90 19.11
CA ARG A 18 -16.57 9.48 18.81
C ARG A 18 -17.47 8.69 19.76
N GLN A 19 -18.51 8.04 19.23
CA GLN A 19 -19.45 7.27 20.05
C GLN A 19 -18.76 6.01 20.59
N ASN A 20 -18.92 5.77 21.90
CA ASN A 20 -18.46 4.54 22.56
C ASN A 20 -19.11 3.29 21.96
N SER A 21 -18.39 2.17 21.99
CA SER A 21 -18.82 0.87 21.46
C SER A 21 -20.14 0.40 22.09
N SER A 22 -20.32 0.64 23.39
CA SER A 22 -21.54 0.33 24.13
C SER A 22 -22.78 1.06 23.58
N LEU A 23 -22.63 2.35 23.25
CA LEU A 23 -23.70 3.18 22.66
C LEU A 23 -24.05 2.73 21.24
N LYS A 24 -23.08 2.25 20.47
CA LYS A 24 -23.34 1.63 19.15
C LYS A 24 -24.09 0.30 19.29
N GLN A 25 -23.68 -0.55 20.23
CA GLN A 25 -24.36 -1.82 20.49
C GLN A 25 -25.79 -1.61 21.00
N ALA A 26 -26.02 -0.67 21.92
CA ALA A 26 -27.34 -0.33 22.44
C ALA A 26 -28.28 0.19 21.33
N LYS A 27 -27.80 1.09 20.46
CA LYS A 27 -28.59 1.55 19.29
C LYS A 27 -28.90 0.42 18.31
N GLN A 28 -27.99 -0.54 18.17
CA GLN A 28 -28.16 -1.69 17.29
C GLN A 28 -29.14 -2.73 17.87
N GLN A 29 -29.17 -2.91 19.20
CA GLN A 29 -30.17 -3.72 19.90
C GLN A 29 -31.56 -3.05 19.89
N ALA A 30 -31.64 -1.74 20.13
CA ALA A 30 -32.90 -1.00 20.08
C ALA A 30 -33.54 -1.04 18.68
N LYS A 31 -32.74 -0.99 17.60
CA LYS A 31 -33.23 -1.19 16.22
C LYS A 31 -33.70 -2.61 15.91
N ARG A 32 -33.35 -3.60 16.74
CA ARG A 32 -33.63 -5.04 16.51
C ARG A 32 -34.81 -5.56 17.32
N GLN A 33 -35.35 -4.79 18.26
CA GLN A 33 -36.64 -5.11 18.88
C GLN A 33 -37.75 -4.77 17.88
N LYS A 34 -37.99 -5.70 16.95
CA LYS A 34 -39.29 -5.84 16.29
C LYS A 34 -40.07 -6.88 17.06
N GLU A 35 -41.32 -6.55 17.36
CA GLU A 35 -42.32 -7.41 17.97
C GLU A 35 -42.36 -8.77 17.28
N GLY A 36 -42.38 -9.82 18.12
CA GLY A 36 -42.36 -11.21 17.70
C GLY A 36 -43.58 -11.55 16.86
N THR A 37 -43.37 -11.71 15.56
CA THR A 37 -44.29 -12.42 14.69
C THR A 37 -43.83 -13.87 14.64
N ASN A 38 -44.67 -14.79 15.11
CA ASN A 38 -44.54 -16.25 15.02
C ASN A 38 -44.61 -16.72 13.56
N SER A 39 -43.73 -16.19 12.70
CA SER A 39 -43.48 -16.71 11.36
C SER A 39 -42.30 -17.66 11.46
N THR A 40 -42.50 -18.88 10.97
CA THR A 40 -41.41 -19.85 10.80
C THR A 40 -40.35 -19.20 9.91
N VAL A 41 -39.23 -18.80 10.50
CA VAL A 41 -38.14 -18.15 9.76
C VAL A 41 -37.50 -19.19 8.85
N ILE A 42 -37.74 -19.08 7.53
CA ILE A 42 -37.18 -19.96 6.49
C ILE A 42 -35.98 -19.27 5.83
N CYS A 43 -34.89 -20.02 5.64
CA CYS A 43 -33.67 -19.51 5.04
C CYS A 43 -33.82 -19.39 3.52
N LYS A 44 -33.60 -18.19 2.97
CA LYS A 44 -33.65 -17.97 1.51
C LYS A 44 -32.61 -18.76 0.72
N SER A 45 -31.54 -19.24 1.36
CA SER A 45 -30.43 -19.92 0.69
C SER A 45 -30.54 -21.44 0.71
N CYS A 46 -30.96 -22.03 1.84
CA CYS A 46 -31.05 -23.49 1.97
C CYS A 46 -32.47 -24.01 2.20
N GLN A 47 -33.47 -23.12 2.26
CA GLN A 47 -34.89 -23.43 2.47
C GLN A 47 -35.22 -24.17 3.78
N GLN A 48 -34.29 -24.19 4.74
CA GLN A 48 -34.52 -24.78 6.06
C GLN A 48 -35.04 -23.74 7.05
N SER A 49 -35.84 -24.19 8.01
CA SER A 49 -36.36 -23.37 9.11
C SER A 49 -35.30 -23.10 10.19
N GLY A 50 -35.53 -22.10 11.05
CA GLY A 50 -34.67 -21.77 12.20
C GLY A 50 -33.57 -20.74 11.92
N HIS A 51 -33.43 -20.27 10.67
CA HIS A 51 -32.54 -19.16 10.31
C HIS A 51 -32.99 -18.51 9.00
N SER A 52 -32.64 -17.23 8.76
CA SER A 52 -33.15 -16.47 7.61
C SER A 52 -32.20 -16.37 6.41
N THR A 53 -30.89 -16.56 6.62
CA THR A 53 -29.86 -16.33 5.58
C THR A 53 -28.66 -17.26 5.71
N SER A 54 -27.88 -17.39 4.63
CA SER A 54 -26.59 -18.10 4.61
C SER A 54 -25.51 -17.49 5.51
N ARG A 55 -25.73 -16.30 6.09
CA ARG A 55 -24.84 -15.74 7.10
C ARG A 55 -24.94 -16.48 8.44
N SER A 56 -26.02 -17.22 8.67
CA SER A 56 -26.15 -18.08 9.86
C SER A 56 -25.21 -19.27 9.77
N ARG A 57 -24.54 -19.62 10.87
CA ARG A 57 -23.73 -20.85 10.99
C ARG A 57 -24.56 -22.13 10.87
N LEU A 58 -25.87 -22.03 11.10
CA LEU A 58 -26.83 -23.13 10.94
C LEU A 58 -27.16 -23.41 9.46
N CYS A 59 -26.80 -22.49 8.55
CA CYS A 59 -27.05 -22.70 7.14
C CYS A 59 -26.01 -23.67 6.57
N PRO A 60 -26.41 -24.73 5.85
CA PRO A 60 -25.49 -25.59 5.11
C PRO A 60 -24.61 -24.81 4.12
N ASN A 61 -25.14 -23.71 3.58
CA ASN A 61 -24.46 -22.81 2.64
C ASN A 61 -23.68 -21.69 3.35
N HIS A 62 -23.39 -21.83 4.64
CA HIS A 62 -22.61 -20.86 5.37
C HIS A 62 -21.18 -20.80 4.85
N ASN A 63 -20.76 -19.59 4.45
CA ASN A 63 -19.39 -19.39 3.99
C ASN A 63 -18.46 -19.32 5.20
N LEU A 64 -17.78 -20.43 5.47
CA LEU A 64 -16.86 -20.59 6.58
C LEU A 64 -15.69 -19.63 6.49
N ALA A 65 -15.18 -19.21 7.65
CA ALA A 65 -13.94 -18.46 7.69
C ALA A 65 -12.76 -19.33 7.21
N LYS A 66 -11.69 -18.71 6.68
CA LYS A 66 -10.55 -19.42 6.09
C LYS A 66 -9.93 -20.45 7.05
N ASN A 67 -9.84 -20.12 8.33
CA ASN A 67 -9.36 -21.02 9.38
C ASN A 67 -10.31 -22.22 9.61
N GLU A 68 -11.62 -22.02 9.56
CA GLU A 68 -12.62 -23.10 9.69
C GLU A 68 -12.60 -24.04 8.47
N VAL A 69 -12.41 -23.48 7.26
CA VAL A 69 -12.19 -24.26 6.03
C VAL A 69 -10.93 -25.11 6.18
N LEU A 70 -9.81 -24.53 6.63
CA LEU A 70 -8.57 -25.26 6.83
C LEU A 70 -8.72 -26.38 7.87
N ALA A 71 -9.32 -26.08 9.01
CA ALA A 71 -9.55 -27.08 10.07
C ALA A 71 -10.45 -28.24 9.60
N ARG A 72 -11.50 -27.95 8.83
CA ARG A 72 -12.39 -29.00 8.28
C ARG A 72 -11.67 -29.88 7.26
N ASN A 73 -10.78 -29.33 6.44
CA ASN A 73 -10.10 -30.10 5.38
C ASN A 73 -8.83 -30.82 5.86
N LEU A 74 -8.11 -30.25 6.83
CA LEU A 74 -6.80 -30.76 7.28
C LEU A 74 -6.87 -31.45 8.66
N GLY A 75 -7.98 -31.30 9.38
CA GLY A 75 -8.09 -31.74 10.77
C GLY A 75 -7.42 -30.78 11.75
N PHE A 76 -7.57 -31.04 13.06
CA PHE A 76 -6.88 -30.30 14.11
C PHE A 76 -6.11 -31.28 15.01
N PRO A 77 -4.83 -30.99 15.34
CA PRO A 77 -4.06 -29.81 14.92
C PRO A 77 -3.54 -29.95 13.48
N TYR A 78 -3.52 -28.85 12.73
CA TYR A 78 -2.74 -28.75 11.50
C TYR A 78 -1.58 -27.78 11.71
N ILE A 79 -0.43 -28.11 11.13
CA ILE A 79 0.76 -27.27 11.18
C ILE A 79 0.91 -26.60 9.82
N ALA A 80 0.88 -25.28 9.79
CA ALA A 80 1.17 -24.51 8.60
C ALA A 80 2.69 -24.38 8.43
N PHE A 81 3.19 -24.68 7.24
CA PHE A 81 4.58 -24.40 6.86
C PHE A 81 4.62 -23.60 5.58
N THR A 82 5.62 -22.73 5.47
CA THR A 82 5.90 -21.97 4.25
C THR A 82 7.02 -22.65 3.50
N ARG A 83 6.74 -23.15 2.29
CA ARG A 83 7.76 -23.73 1.41
C ARG A 83 8.10 -22.77 0.29
N LYS A 84 9.39 -22.55 0.05
CA LYS A 84 9.87 -21.89 -1.16
C LYS A 84 9.88 -22.90 -2.30
N LEU A 85 9.22 -22.58 -3.39
CA LEU A 85 9.14 -23.42 -4.57
C LEU A 85 9.55 -22.61 -5.80
N PRO A 86 10.32 -23.19 -6.74
CA PRO A 86 10.61 -22.56 -8.02
C PRO A 86 9.32 -22.27 -8.77
N LEU A 87 9.24 -21.12 -9.45
CA LEU A 87 8.07 -20.76 -10.27
C LEU A 87 7.76 -21.86 -11.30
N ASP A 88 8.80 -22.41 -11.91
CA ASP A 88 8.71 -23.47 -12.92
C ASP A 88 8.14 -24.80 -12.37
N SER A 89 8.14 -24.98 -11.05
CA SER A 89 7.53 -26.14 -10.38
C SER A 89 6.03 -25.97 -10.11
N ILE A 90 5.53 -24.72 -10.11
CA ILE A 90 4.14 -24.39 -9.76
C ILE A 90 3.31 -24.12 -11.03
N VAL A 91 3.92 -23.55 -12.06
CA VAL A 91 3.22 -23.17 -13.29
C VAL A 91 3.21 -24.36 -14.27
N LYS A 92 2.02 -24.72 -14.77
CA LYS A 92 1.88 -25.76 -15.83
C LYS A 92 2.67 -25.37 -17.07
N SER A 93 3.28 -26.35 -17.74
CA SER A 93 4.11 -26.18 -18.95
C SER A 93 3.51 -25.20 -19.95
N ASP A 94 2.24 -25.40 -20.27
CA ASP A 94 1.50 -24.69 -21.33
C ASP A 94 1.33 -23.20 -21.03
N TYR A 95 1.48 -22.82 -19.76
CA TYR A 95 1.34 -21.45 -19.29
C TYR A 95 2.65 -20.88 -18.77
N LYS A 96 3.82 -21.53 -18.93
CA LYS A 96 5.09 -21.02 -18.35
C LYS A 96 5.60 -19.76 -19.02
N GLU A 97 5.59 -19.74 -20.36
CA GLU A 97 6.26 -18.68 -21.12
C GLU A 97 5.63 -17.30 -20.93
N ILE A 98 4.31 -17.22 -20.93
CA ILE A 98 3.57 -15.95 -20.78
C ILE A 98 3.89 -15.22 -19.46
N PRO A 99 3.71 -15.83 -18.26
CA PRO A 99 4.03 -15.19 -16.99
C PRO A 99 5.54 -14.98 -16.83
N LYS A 100 6.39 -15.92 -17.29
CA LYS A 100 7.85 -15.76 -17.21
C LYS A 100 8.31 -14.53 -17.98
N ASN A 101 7.85 -14.36 -19.23
CA ASN A 101 8.16 -13.18 -20.03
C ASN A 101 7.60 -11.89 -19.41
N LYS A 102 6.38 -11.93 -18.86
CA LYS A 102 5.81 -10.77 -18.13
C LYS A 102 6.62 -10.39 -16.91
N ILE A 103 7.12 -11.36 -16.14
CA ILE A 103 7.98 -11.13 -14.98
C ILE A 103 9.29 -10.49 -15.43
N ILE A 104 9.98 -11.08 -16.41
CA ILE A 104 11.26 -10.58 -16.92
C ILE A 104 11.13 -9.13 -17.40
N VAL A 105 10.13 -8.85 -18.25
CA VAL A 105 9.89 -7.50 -18.78
C VAL A 105 9.53 -6.54 -17.66
N SER A 106 8.59 -6.90 -16.77
CA SER A 106 8.19 -6.03 -15.65
C SER A 106 9.35 -5.71 -14.72
N SER A 107 10.18 -6.71 -14.40
CA SER A 107 11.35 -6.56 -13.53
C SER A 107 12.40 -5.66 -14.18
N ARG A 108 12.70 -5.87 -15.46
CA ARG A 108 13.63 -5.02 -16.21
C ARG A 108 13.16 -3.57 -16.26
N ASP A 109 11.89 -3.35 -16.60
CA ASP A 109 11.32 -2.01 -16.73
C ASP A 109 11.27 -1.30 -15.36
N THR A 110 10.86 -2.02 -14.31
CA THR A 110 10.84 -1.50 -12.93
C THR A 110 12.24 -1.09 -12.49
N ARG A 111 13.24 -1.95 -12.68
CA ARG A 111 14.64 -1.65 -12.33
C ARG A 111 15.14 -0.41 -13.07
N ASN A 112 14.89 -0.34 -14.38
CA ASN A 112 15.31 0.79 -15.21
C ASN A 112 14.70 2.12 -14.75
N ILE A 113 13.40 2.13 -14.41
CA ILE A 113 12.73 3.32 -13.92
C ILE A 113 13.26 3.69 -12.54
N VAL A 114 13.30 2.73 -11.60
CA VAL A 114 13.72 2.97 -10.22
C VAL A 114 15.15 3.51 -10.15
N SER A 115 16.08 2.96 -10.92
CA SER A 115 17.46 3.47 -10.95
C SER A 115 17.52 4.92 -11.43
N ARG A 116 16.76 5.30 -12.46
CA ARG A 116 16.68 6.69 -12.95
C ARG A 116 16.01 7.62 -11.95
N VAL A 117 14.97 7.14 -11.28
CA VAL A 117 14.28 7.85 -10.20
C VAL A 117 15.25 8.16 -9.07
N MET A 118 16.02 7.18 -8.60
CA MET A 118 17.03 7.37 -7.56
C MET A 118 18.11 8.37 -7.99
N LEU A 119 18.62 8.28 -9.23
CA LEU A 119 19.62 9.21 -9.76
C LEU A 119 19.11 10.65 -9.76
N LEU A 120 17.89 10.87 -10.26
CA LEU A 120 17.26 12.18 -10.27
C LEU A 120 17.05 12.71 -8.84
N THR A 121 16.54 11.89 -7.93
CA THR A 121 16.31 12.29 -6.54
C THR A 121 17.61 12.63 -5.83
N ASN A 122 18.67 11.85 -6.03
CA ASN A 122 19.98 12.12 -5.42
C ASN A 122 20.58 13.41 -6.00
N SER A 123 20.54 13.58 -7.32
CA SER A 123 21.01 14.81 -7.97
C SER A 123 20.25 16.05 -7.52
N TYR A 124 18.91 15.95 -7.43
CA TYR A 124 18.05 16.99 -6.88
C TYR A 124 18.43 17.32 -5.42
N SER A 125 18.60 16.32 -4.58
CA SER A 125 18.96 16.52 -3.16
C SER A 125 20.34 17.15 -3.01
N LEU A 126 21.31 16.77 -3.85
CA LEU A 126 22.67 17.34 -3.83
C LEU A 126 22.73 18.77 -4.37
N SER A 127 21.77 19.17 -5.21
CA SER A 127 21.66 20.55 -5.70
C SER A 127 21.15 21.54 -4.66
N LYS A 128 20.75 21.04 -3.48
CA LYS A 128 20.14 21.80 -2.40
C LYS A 128 21.11 21.97 -1.23
N PRO A 129 21.12 23.15 -0.57
CA PRO A 129 21.71 23.28 0.76
C PRO A 129 21.14 22.22 1.73
N HIS A 130 21.96 21.70 2.64
CA HIS A 130 21.62 20.56 3.49
C HIS A 130 20.27 20.68 4.22
N ASP A 131 19.94 21.88 4.75
CA ASP A 131 18.70 22.11 5.51
C ASP A 131 17.46 22.37 4.63
N SER A 132 17.63 22.35 3.31
CA SER A 132 16.55 22.67 2.36
C SER A 132 16.03 21.45 1.58
N ILE A 133 16.50 20.25 1.91
CA ILE A 133 16.00 19.01 1.31
C ILE A 133 14.54 18.83 1.73
N PRO A 134 13.58 18.81 0.78
CA PRO A 134 12.17 18.69 1.13
C PRO A 134 11.86 17.34 1.77
N HIS A 135 11.19 17.35 2.93
CA HIS A 135 10.69 16.12 3.58
C HIS A 135 9.83 15.25 2.65
N ALA A 136 9.21 15.85 1.62
CA ALA A 136 8.47 15.13 0.58
C ALA A 136 9.29 13.98 -0.03
N VAL A 137 10.61 14.09 -0.17
CA VAL A 137 11.52 13.05 -0.70
C VAL A 137 11.40 11.72 0.05
N LEU A 138 10.98 11.77 1.32
CA LEU A 138 10.82 10.61 2.20
C LEU A 138 9.43 9.98 2.14
N THR A 139 8.62 10.33 1.14
CA THR A 139 7.24 9.85 1.03
C THR A 139 7.03 9.03 -0.24
N GLN A 140 6.18 8.00 -0.18
CA GLN A 140 5.82 7.20 -1.35
C GLN A 140 5.29 8.06 -2.51
N ARG A 141 4.57 9.14 -2.18
CA ARG A 141 3.95 10.04 -3.17
C ARG A 141 4.99 10.75 -4.01
N TYR A 142 6.08 11.21 -3.40
CA TYR A 142 7.18 11.82 -4.13
C TYR A 142 7.79 10.82 -5.12
N TRP A 143 8.12 9.61 -4.67
CA TRP A 143 8.68 8.56 -5.54
C TRP A 143 7.76 8.24 -6.73
N TYR A 144 6.44 8.22 -6.49
CA TYR A 144 5.47 8.02 -7.54
C TYR A 144 5.43 9.20 -8.54
N SER A 145 5.50 10.45 -8.06
CA SER A 145 5.59 11.64 -8.90
C SER A 145 6.85 11.63 -9.77
N VAL A 146 8.00 11.27 -9.19
CA VAL A 146 9.26 11.16 -9.95
C VAL A 146 9.20 10.04 -10.98
N CYS A 147 8.60 8.89 -10.65
CA CYS A 147 8.34 7.83 -11.62
C CYS A 147 7.50 8.31 -12.82
N GLN A 148 6.54 9.21 -12.60
CA GLN A 148 5.75 9.79 -13.69
C GLN A 148 6.63 10.65 -14.60
N LEU A 149 7.48 11.52 -14.04
CA LEU A 149 8.40 12.36 -14.80
C LEU A 149 9.37 11.52 -15.65
N ILE A 150 10.02 10.53 -15.03
CA ILE A 150 10.94 9.60 -15.71
C ILE A 150 10.22 8.88 -16.86
N ASN A 151 8.95 8.50 -16.67
CA ASN A 151 8.15 7.83 -17.70
C ASN A 151 7.53 8.80 -18.73
N GLY A 152 8.04 10.04 -18.83
CA GLY A 152 7.57 11.06 -19.78
C GLY A 152 6.16 11.60 -19.49
N LYS A 153 5.62 11.38 -18.30
CA LYS A 153 4.25 11.78 -17.92
C LYS A 153 4.28 13.04 -17.06
N LYS A 154 3.21 13.84 -17.17
CA LYS A 154 2.95 14.94 -16.25
C LYS A 154 2.52 14.39 -14.88
N ILE A 155 2.93 15.08 -13.81
CA ILE A 155 2.52 14.76 -12.45
C ILE A 155 1.02 15.05 -12.32
N ARG A 156 0.23 14.04 -11.92
CA ARG A 156 -1.23 14.18 -11.82
C ARG A 156 -1.72 14.86 -10.55
N ASN A 157 -0.94 14.82 -9.47
CA ASN A 157 -1.29 15.43 -8.19
C ASN A 157 -0.03 16.07 -7.60
N ASN A 158 0.06 17.39 -7.64
CA ASN A 158 1.24 18.17 -7.24
C ASN A 158 1.22 18.61 -5.77
N VAL A 159 0.15 18.32 -5.02
CA VAL A 159 -0.10 18.89 -3.68
C VAL A 159 1.03 18.58 -2.66
N ASN A 160 1.85 17.55 -2.90
CA ASN A 160 2.98 17.19 -2.04
C ASN A 160 4.30 17.01 -2.81
N THR A 161 4.40 17.59 -3.99
CA THR A 161 5.64 17.59 -4.77
C THR A 161 6.36 18.91 -4.50
N PRO A 162 7.69 18.91 -4.28
CA PRO A 162 8.44 20.16 -4.17
C PRO A 162 8.19 21.08 -5.37
N ALA A 163 7.96 22.37 -5.11
CA ALA A 163 7.49 23.32 -6.14
C ALA A 163 8.47 23.45 -7.32
N ASP A 164 9.76 23.34 -7.03
CA ASP A 164 10.85 23.48 -7.98
C ASP A 164 11.24 22.17 -8.68
N LEU A 165 10.71 21.01 -8.25
CA LEU A 165 11.08 19.70 -8.79
C LEU A 165 10.83 19.61 -10.31
N ILE A 166 9.73 20.20 -10.79
CA ILE A 166 9.38 20.18 -12.22
C ILE A 166 10.37 21.03 -13.02
N SER A 167 10.76 22.20 -12.50
CA SER A 167 11.76 23.06 -13.12
C SER A 167 13.11 22.34 -13.16
N TYR A 168 13.52 21.76 -12.03
CA TYR A 168 14.75 20.98 -11.93
C TYR A 168 14.77 19.80 -12.90
N TRP A 169 13.66 19.04 -13.00
CA TRP A 169 13.52 17.94 -13.95
C TRP A 169 13.70 18.38 -15.40
N ASN A 170 13.16 19.53 -15.78
CA ASN A 170 13.31 20.05 -17.13
C ASN A 170 14.78 20.34 -17.45
N THR A 171 15.53 20.96 -16.54
CA THR A 171 16.98 21.14 -16.74
C THR A 171 17.70 19.79 -16.77
N PHE A 172 17.37 18.90 -15.82
CA PHE A 172 18.03 17.60 -15.69
C PHE A 172 17.87 16.72 -16.94
N LYS A 173 16.65 16.64 -17.51
CA LYS A 173 16.38 15.82 -18.70
C LYS A 173 17.06 16.38 -19.95
N ASP A 174 17.24 17.70 -20.03
CA ASP A 174 17.88 18.35 -21.18
C ASP A 174 19.39 18.05 -21.17
N THR A 175 20.01 18.03 -19.99
CA THR A 175 21.41 17.60 -19.81
C THR A 175 21.56 16.07 -19.88
N ASN A 176 20.52 15.31 -19.55
CA ASN A 176 20.54 13.84 -19.50
C ASN A 176 19.38 13.23 -20.30
N PRO A 177 19.44 13.21 -21.65
CA PRO A 177 18.33 12.73 -22.48
C PRO A 177 17.90 11.27 -22.17
N ASN A 178 18.86 10.44 -21.74
CA ASN A 178 18.63 9.03 -21.36
C ASN A 178 17.92 8.84 -20.01
N ALA A 179 17.68 9.93 -19.27
CA ALA A 179 16.90 9.92 -18.04
C ALA A 179 15.42 9.65 -18.31
N VAL A 180 14.91 9.97 -19.50
CA VAL A 180 13.53 9.67 -19.87
C VAL A 180 13.42 8.20 -20.28
N TYR A 181 12.57 7.46 -19.58
CA TYR A 181 12.21 6.11 -19.94
C TYR A 181 11.13 6.11 -21.03
N GLN A 182 11.52 5.77 -22.25
CA GLN A 182 10.67 5.87 -23.44
C GLN A 182 9.83 4.62 -23.70
N GLN A 183 10.14 3.49 -23.06
CA GLN A 183 9.44 2.23 -23.35
C GLN A 183 8.05 2.20 -22.72
N LYS A 184 7.07 1.72 -23.49
CA LYS A 184 5.71 1.53 -23.00
C LYS A 184 5.66 0.39 -21.99
N LEU A 185 5.27 0.71 -20.76
CA LEU A 185 5.06 -0.29 -19.72
C LEU A 185 3.97 -1.28 -20.11
N ILE A 186 4.22 -2.56 -19.82
CA ILE A 186 3.21 -3.60 -20.00
C ILE A 186 2.00 -3.36 -19.08
N LYS A 187 0.82 -3.77 -19.53
CA LYS A 187 -0.42 -3.62 -18.75
C LYS A 187 -0.29 -4.35 -17.41
N GLY A 188 -0.55 -3.64 -16.31
CA GLY A 188 -0.45 -4.16 -14.95
C GLY A 188 0.90 -3.90 -14.25
N ALA A 189 1.97 -3.53 -14.98
CA ALA A 189 3.27 -3.24 -14.37
C ALA A 189 3.27 -2.01 -13.44
N SER A 190 2.23 -1.18 -13.48
CA SER A 190 2.06 -0.07 -12.54
C SER A 190 2.03 -0.54 -11.08
N GLN A 191 1.54 -1.76 -10.79
CA GLN A 191 1.54 -2.31 -9.44
C GLN A 191 2.95 -2.60 -8.95
N CYS A 192 3.84 -3.09 -9.83
CA CYS A 192 5.25 -3.30 -9.53
C CYS A 192 5.94 -2.00 -9.18
N LEU A 193 5.70 -0.93 -9.95
CA LEU A 193 6.24 0.40 -9.66
C LEU A 193 5.71 0.98 -8.34
N THR A 194 4.41 0.82 -8.05
CA THR A 194 3.84 1.28 -6.77
C THR A 194 4.50 0.58 -5.58
N LYS A 195 4.76 -0.73 -5.69
CA LYS A 195 5.48 -1.51 -4.68
C LYS A 195 6.92 -1.02 -4.54
N ALA A 196 7.64 -0.83 -5.64
CA ALA A 196 8.99 -0.31 -5.63
C ALA A 196 9.07 1.10 -5.01
N CYS A 197 8.10 1.98 -5.26
CA CYS A 197 8.04 3.31 -4.62
C CYS A 197 7.89 3.21 -3.09
N LYS A 198 7.15 2.21 -2.58
CA LYS A 198 7.01 1.97 -1.14
C LYS A 198 8.32 1.45 -0.55
N GLU A 199 9.02 0.60 -1.28
CA GLU A 199 10.32 0.09 -0.89
C GLU A 199 11.35 1.23 -0.86
N LEU A 200 11.39 2.10 -1.87
CA LEU A 200 12.23 3.30 -1.87
C LEU A 200 11.96 4.22 -0.68
N GLU A 201 10.68 4.52 -0.39
CA GLU A 201 10.29 5.26 0.80
C GLU A 201 10.86 4.62 2.07
N THR A 202 10.68 3.31 2.23
CA THR A 202 11.16 2.57 3.40
C THR A 202 12.69 2.63 3.49
N CYS A 203 13.39 2.37 2.39
CA CYS A 203 14.86 2.40 2.34
C CYS A 203 15.41 3.79 2.67
N TYR A 204 14.86 4.86 2.11
CA TYR A 204 15.34 6.21 2.37
C TYR A 204 15.03 6.67 3.80
N ASN A 205 13.86 6.34 4.34
CA ASN A 205 13.55 6.61 5.74
C ASN A 205 14.50 5.87 6.68
N ASN A 206 14.68 4.56 6.47
CA ASN A 206 15.60 3.75 7.28
C ASN A 206 17.03 4.28 7.19
N HIS A 207 17.51 4.61 6.00
CA HIS A 207 18.86 5.14 5.83
C HIS A 207 19.07 6.44 6.62
N ILE A 208 18.09 7.34 6.67
CA ILE A 208 18.20 8.55 7.48
C ILE A 208 18.18 8.24 8.97
N VAL A 209 17.27 7.38 9.42
CA VAL A 209 17.15 7.00 10.83
C VAL A 209 18.41 6.27 11.33
N GLU A 210 18.87 5.26 10.61
CA GLU A 210 20.05 4.46 10.97
C GLU A 210 21.33 5.32 11.01
N ASN A 211 21.52 6.22 10.04
CA ASN A 211 22.65 7.15 10.07
C ASN A 211 22.55 8.15 11.22
N PHE A 212 21.35 8.59 11.56
CA PHE A 212 21.13 9.51 12.69
C PHE A 212 21.43 8.82 14.03
N GLU A 213 20.93 7.60 14.23
CA GLU A 213 21.21 6.79 15.42
C GLU A 213 22.71 6.51 15.58
N GLN A 214 23.40 6.14 14.50
CA GLN A 214 24.86 5.98 14.56
C GLN A 214 25.55 7.27 14.98
N ARG A 215 25.15 8.43 14.45
CA ARG A 215 25.74 9.71 14.84
C ARG A 215 25.52 10.02 16.32
N LEU A 216 24.39 9.65 16.91
CA LEU A 216 24.13 9.82 18.34
C LEU A 216 24.97 8.90 19.22
N LEU A 217 25.34 7.70 18.73
CA LEU A 217 26.16 6.74 19.46
C LEU A 217 27.66 7.08 19.45
N TYR A 218 28.09 8.03 18.60
CA TYR A 218 29.46 8.54 18.54
C TYR A 218 29.66 9.86 19.32
N PHE A 219 28.64 10.33 20.05
CA PHE A 219 28.74 11.40 21.05
C PHE A 219 28.62 10.84 22.47
#